data_AF-A0A925AMS8-F1
#
_entry.id   AF-A0A925AMS8-F1
#
_cell.length_a   1.000
_cell.length_b   1.000
_cell.length_c   1.000
_cell.angle_alpha   90.00
_cell.angle_beta   90.00
_cell.angle_gamma   90.00
#
_symmetry.space_group_name_H-M   'P 1'
#
loop_
_entity.id
_entity.type
_entity.pdbx_description
1 polymer ?
#
loop_
_entity_poly.entity_id
_entity_poly.type
_entity_poly.pdbx_seq_one_letter_code
_entity_poly.pdbx_strand_id
1 'polypeptide(L)' 'MPRAPDKWIEEIVALRRAGRLVEAGNALAEFRKAYPTYPLPAAVTSPP' A
#
# COMPACT_ATOMS: atom_id res chain seq x y z
N MET A 1 6.27 -16.74 6.71
CA MET A 1 5.68 -16.71 5.36
C MET A 1 5.56 -15.24 4.96
N PRO A 2 6.09 -14.79 3.81
CA PRO A 2 5.93 -13.39 3.40
C PRO A 2 4.44 -13.05 3.38
N ARG A 3 4.07 -11.89 3.94
CA ARG A 3 2.68 -11.39 3.84
C ARG A 3 2.31 -11.35 2.36
N ALA A 4 1.17 -11.95 2.02
CA ALA A 4 0.67 -11.91 0.65
C ALA A 4 0.53 -10.45 0.22
N PRO A 5 1.05 -10.05 -0.96
CA PRO A 5 1.06 -8.65 -1.39
C PRO A 5 -0.34 -8.02 -1.33
N ASP A 6 -1.40 -8.78 -1.61
CA ASP A 6 -2.80 -8.35 -1.49
C ASP A 6 -3.17 -7.85 -0.09
N LYS A 7 -2.70 -8.53 0.98
CA LYS A 7 -2.96 -8.11 2.36
C LYS A 7 -2.27 -6.80 2.71
N TRP A 8 -1.09 -6.56 2.15
CA TRP A 8 -0.38 -5.32 2.37
C TRP A 8 -1.06 -4.15 1.66
N ILE A 9 -1.61 -4.39 0.46
CA ILE A 9 -2.44 -3.40 -0.25
C ILE A 9 -3.72 -3.10 0.55
N GLU A 10 -4.41 -4.11 1.08
CA GLU A 10 -5.56 -3.90 1.97
C GLU A 10 -5.21 -3.02 3.17
N GLU A 11 -4.06 -3.24 3.82
CA GLU A 11 -3.57 -2.39 4.92
C GLU A 11 -3.33 -0.94 4.47
N ILE A 12 -2.68 -0.72 3.32
CA ILE A 12 -2.43 0.62 2.77
C ILE A 12 -3.76 1.35 2.48
N VAL A 13 -4.74 0.66 1.90
CA VAL A 13 -6.07 1.22 1.62
C VAL A 13 -6.81 1.55 2.92
N ALA A 14 -6.75 0.67 3.92
CA ALA A 14 -7.35 0.91 5.23
C ALA A 14 -6.74 2.14 5.92
N LEU A 15 -5.40 2.28 5.89
CA LEU A 15 -4.70 3.45 6.43
C LEU A 15 -5.11 4.74 5.71
N ARG A 16 -5.24 4.72 4.38
CA ARG A 16 -5.74 5.87 3.61
C ARG A 16 -7.16 6.25 4.00
N ARG A 17 -8.07 5.27 4.11
CA ARG A 17 -9.47 5.50 4.52
C ARG A 17 -9.57 6.04 5.96
N ALA A 18 -8.66 5.64 6.83
CA ALA A 18 -8.58 6.14 8.21
C ALA A 18 -7.94 7.54 8.32
N GLY A 19 -7.55 8.17 7.20
CA GLY A 19 -6.86 9.48 7.20
C GLY A 19 -5.39 9.40 7.62
N ARG A 20 -4.83 8.20 7.83
CA ARG A 20 -3.44 7.96 8.25
C ARG A 20 -2.50 7.98 7.04
N LEU A 21 -2.48 9.11 6.32
CA LEU A 21 -1.79 9.24 5.03
C LEU A 21 -0.26 9.04 5.14
N VAL A 22 0.35 9.47 6.23
CA VAL A 22 1.80 9.29 6.48
C VAL A 22 2.15 7.81 6.57
N GLU A 23 1.38 7.05 7.33
CA GLU A 23 1.60 5.61 7.52
C GLU A 23 1.28 4.82 6.26
N ALA A 24 0.23 5.21 5.54
CA ALA A 24 -0.06 4.65 4.23
C ALA A 24 1.08 4.91 3.23
N GLY A 25 1.68 6.09 3.25
CA GLY A 25 2.84 6.44 2.42
C GLY A 25 4.07 5.61 2.75
N ASN A 26 4.36 5.43 4.05
CA ASN A 26 5.46 4.58 4.51
C ASN A 26 5.25 3.12 4.11
N ALA A 27 4.06 2.57 4.36
CA ALA A 27 3.71 1.20 4.00
C ALA A 27 3.77 0.98 2.47
N LEU A 28 3.35 1.97 1.68
CA LEU A 28 3.46 1.92 0.22
C LEU A 28 4.91 1.94 -0.26
N ALA A 29 5.77 2.75 0.37
CA ALA A 29 7.20 2.79 0.04
C ALA A 29 7.89 1.46 0.36
N GLU A 30 7.57 0.83 1.49
CA GLU A 30 8.06 -0.51 1.83
C GLU A 30 7.53 -1.58 0.87
N PHE A 31 6.24 -1.52 0.53
CA PHE A 31 5.63 -2.41 -0.46
C PHE A 31 6.34 -2.31 -1.81
N ARG A 32 6.62 -1.09 -2.29
CA ARG A 32 7.33 -0.86 -3.56
C ARG A 32 8.76 -1.40 -3.53
N LYS A 33 9.44 -1.38 -2.37
CA LYS A 33 10.78 -1.97 -2.21
C LYS A 33 10.74 -3.49 -2.22
N ALA A 34 9.76 -4.10 -1.55
CA ALA A 34 9.61 -5.54 -1.47
C ALA A 34 9.07 -6.16 -2.77
N TYR A 35 8.21 -5.42 -3.47
CA TYR A 35 7.49 -5.85 -4.66
C TYR A 35 7.60 -4.81 -5.80
N PRO A 36 8.83 -4.56 -6.33
CA PRO A 36 9.06 -3.48 -7.29
C PRO A 36 8.35 -3.68 -8.64
N THR A 37 8.06 -4.93 -9.02
CA THR A 37 7.38 -5.31 -10.26
C THR A 37 5.90 -5.60 -10.08
N TYR A 38 5.36 -5.50 -8.87
CA TYR A 38 3.96 -5.81 -8.60
C TYR A 38 3.07 -4.63 -9.07
N PRO A 39 2.01 -4.90 -9.84
CA PRO A 39 1.14 -3.85 -10.34
C PRO A 39 0.36 -3.22 -9.19
N LEU A 40 0.58 -1.93 -8.97
CA LEU A 40 -0.20 -1.17 -7.99
C LEU A 40 -1.60 -0.87 -8.57
N PRO A 41 -2.69 -1.26 -7.89
CA PRO A 41 -4.05 -0.93 -8.33
C PRO A 41 -4.31 0.58 -8.24
N ALA A 42 -5.17 1.10 -9.11
CA ALA A 42 -5.54 2.52 -9.18
C ALA A 42 -5.94 3.13 -7.82
N ALA A 43 -6.53 2.32 -6.94
CA ALA A 43 -6.96 2.71 -5.59
C ALA A 43 -5.82 3.15 -4.65
N VAL A 44 -4.55 2.78 -4.93
CA VAL A 44 -3.39 3.20 -4.13
C VAL A 44 -2.46 4.17 -4.87
N THR A 45 -2.60 4.30 -6.18
CA THR A 45 -1.85 5.25 -7.03
C THR A 45 -2.55 6.58 -7.25
N SER A 46 -3.87 6.67 -7.04
CA SER A 46 -4.56 7.96 -7.09
C SER A 46 -4.38 8.76 -5.79
N PRO A 47 -4.01 10.05 -5.85
CA PRO A 47 -4.24 10.95 -4.73
C PRO A 47 -5.76 11.10 -4.49
N PRO A 48 -6.18 11.40 -3.24
CA PRO A 48 -7.56 11.75 -2.94
C PRO A 48 -8.01 13.01 -3.72
#